data_AF-A0A8H7LDR3-F1
#
_entry.id   AF-A0A8H7LDR3-F1
#
_cell.length_a   1.000
_cell.length_b   1.000
_cell.length_c   1.000
_cell.angle_alpha   90.00
_cell.angle_beta   90.00
_cell.angle_gamma   90.00
#
_symmetry.space_group_name_H-M   'P 1'
#
loop_
_entity.id
_entity.type
_entity.pdbx_description
1 polymer ?
#
loop_
_entity_poly.entity_id
_entity_poly.type
_entity_poly.pdbx_seq_one_letter_code
_entity_poly.pdbx_strand_id
1 'polypeptide(L)'
;MNHIGLCRRNLSTVTRFDTKKFVQLLEKGGFSLQQAETAVGIVNKAVNDGISLIAKNLVTKERLNSVAYQQKVDFAKLKGELQTMDKSEFTSLKKDQELLRTNLTNLQNRLKEEITKNLAGLYTNSVSG
;
A
#
# COMPACT_ATOMS: atom_id res chain seq x y z
N MET A 1 2.87 14.24 -6.78
CA MET A 1 2.32 14.17 -8.15
C MET A 1 2.35 12.74 -8.65
N ASN A 2 1.20 12.19 -9.08
CA ASN A 2 1.03 11.33 -10.27
C ASN A 2 -0.42 10.82 -10.33
N HIS A 3 -1.30 11.70 -10.79
CA HIS A 3 -2.62 11.32 -11.28
C HIS A 3 -2.44 10.89 -12.73
N ILE A 4 -2.46 9.59 -13.04
CA ILE A 4 -2.51 9.14 -14.43
C ILE A 4 -3.45 7.93 -14.57
N GLY A 5 -4.61 8.21 -15.16
CA GLY A 5 -5.13 7.41 -16.27
C GLY A 5 -5.85 6.11 -15.93
N LEU A 6 -6.96 6.17 -15.19
CA LEU A 6 -7.99 5.14 -15.34
C LEU A 6 -8.63 5.33 -16.73
N CYS A 7 -8.19 4.50 -17.67
CA CYS A 7 -8.75 4.41 -19.01
C CYS A 7 -10.24 4.04 -18.88
N ARG A 8 -11.10 5.07 -18.93
CA ARG A 8 -12.55 4.96 -19.03
C ARG A 8 -12.86 4.25 -20.35
N ARG A 9 -12.85 2.92 -20.35
CA ARG A 9 -13.41 2.14 -21.46
C ARG A 9 -14.91 2.33 -21.40
N ASN A 10 -15.39 3.26 -22.20
CA ASN A 10 -16.80 3.56 -22.33
C ASN A 10 -17.47 2.39 -23.06
N LEU A 11 -18.12 1.49 -22.31
CA LEU A 11 -18.89 0.36 -22.83
C LEU A 11 -20.21 0.81 -23.51
N SER A 12 -20.37 2.08 -23.86
CA SER A 12 -21.58 2.58 -24.55
C SER A 12 -21.58 2.33 -26.06
N THR A 13 -20.51 1.78 -26.63
CA THR A 13 -20.51 1.39 -28.06
C THR A 13 -21.11 0.01 -28.30
N VAL A 14 -21.87 -0.55 -27.34
CA VAL A 14 -22.59 -1.79 -27.58
C VAL A 14 -23.64 -1.52 -28.65
N THR A 15 -23.45 -2.21 -29.78
CA THR A 15 -24.34 -2.31 -30.94
C THR A 15 -25.80 -2.08 -30.57
N ARG A 16 -26.36 -0.96 -31.03
CA ARG A 16 -27.78 -0.61 -30.87
C ARG A 16 -28.64 -1.77 -31.37
N PHE A 17 -29.28 -2.48 -30.44
CA PHE A 17 -30.19 -3.58 -30.77
C PHE A 17 -31.47 -2.98 -31.39
N ASP A 18 -31.62 -3.11 -32.71
CA ASP A 18 -32.76 -2.59 -33.45
C ASP A 18 -33.95 -3.57 -33.35
N THR A 19 -34.70 -3.43 -32.26
CA THR A 19 -35.93 -4.19 -31.98
C THR A 19 -36.89 -4.22 -33.16
N LYS A 20 -37.06 -3.10 -33.88
CA LYS A 20 -38.02 -3.02 -35.00
C LYS A 20 -37.57 -3.85 -36.19
N LYS A 21 -36.29 -3.80 -36.53
CA LYS A 21 -35.73 -4.61 -37.62
C LYS A 21 -35.83 -6.10 -37.34
N PHE A 22 -35.64 -6.52 -36.09
CA PHE A 22 -35.80 -7.92 -35.68
C PHE A 22 -37.25 -8.40 -35.71
N VAL A 23 -38.21 -7.58 -35.29
CA VAL A 23 -39.64 -7.92 -35.39
C VAL A 23 -40.04 -8.15 -36.85
N GLN A 24 -39.64 -7.24 -37.75
CA GLN A 24 -39.93 -7.39 -39.19
C GLN A 24 -39.31 -8.64 -39.81
N LEU A 25 -38.12 -9.05 -39.36
CA LEU A 25 -37.47 -10.29 -39.82
C LEU A 25 -38.21 -11.54 -39.34
N LEU A 26 -38.69 -11.52 -38.10
CA LEU A 26 -39.48 -12.63 -37.54
C LEU A 26 -40.84 -12.75 -38.22
N GLU A 27 -41.53 -11.64 -38.50
CA GLU A 27 -42.78 -11.65 -39.26
C GLU A 27 -42.59 -12.22 -40.67
N LYS A 28 -41.51 -11.83 -41.37
CA LYS A 28 -41.15 -12.43 -42.67
C LYS A 28 -40.83 -13.93 -42.59
N GLY A 29 -40.44 -14.41 -41.41
CA GLY A 29 -40.20 -15.83 -41.12
C GLY A 29 -41.46 -16.62 -40.75
N GLY A 30 -42.65 -16.00 -40.80
CA GLY A 30 -43.92 -16.66 -40.49
C GLY A 30 -44.35 -16.61 -39.03
N PHE A 31 -43.65 -15.84 -38.19
CA PHE A 31 -44.09 -15.59 -36.81
C PHE A 31 -45.21 -14.54 -36.78
N SER A 32 -46.17 -14.70 -35.87
CA SER A 32 -47.13 -13.63 -35.61
C SER A 32 -46.44 -12.42 -34.97
N LEU A 33 -47.00 -11.22 -35.17
CA LEU A 33 -46.50 -9.98 -34.57
C LEU A 33 -46.27 -10.12 -33.05
N GLN A 34 -47.24 -10.71 -32.35
CA GLN A 34 -47.17 -10.89 -30.89
C GLN A 34 -46.02 -11.81 -30.46
N GLN A 35 -45.77 -12.89 -31.22
CA GLN A 35 -44.64 -13.79 -30.98
C GLN A 35 -43.30 -13.09 -31.27
N ALA A 36 -43.25 -12.32 -32.37
CA ALA A 36 -42.07 -11.58 -32.76
C ALA A 36 -41.68 -10.52 -31.73
N GLU A 37 -42.63 -9.70 -31.27
CA GLU A 37 -42.43 -8.69 -30.23
C GLU A 37 -41.98 -9.33 -28.91
N THR A 38 -42.60 -10.44 -28.51
CA THR A 38 -42.25 -11.16 -27.28
C THR A 38 -40.82 -11.71 -27.34
N ALA A 39 -40.46 -12.37 -28.45
CA ALA A 39 -39.12 -12.93 -28.63
C ALA A 39 -38.04 -11.84 -28.62
N VAL A 40 -38.28 -10.75 -29.35
CA VAL A 40 -37.35 -9.61 -29.40
C VAL A 40 -37.25 -8.91 -28.04
N GLY A 41 -38.34 -8.82 -27.30
CA GLY A 41 -38.35 -8.29 -25.92
C GLY A 41 -37.46 -9.10 -24.98
N ILE A 42 -37.54 -10.44 -25.05
CA ILE A 42 -36.68 -11.35 -24.27
C ILE A 42 -35.21 -11.17 -24.64
N VAL A 43 -34.89 -11.12 -25.94
CA VAL A 43 -33.50 -10.95 -26.41
C VAL A 43 -32.96 -9.58 -25.99
N ASN A 44 -33.73 -8.50 -26.17
CA ASN A 44 -33.34 -7.17 -25.75
C ASN A 44 -33.06 -7.13 -24.25
N LYS A 45 -33.90 -7.77 -23.44
CA LYS A 45 -33.69 -7.87 -22.00
C LYS A 45 -32.40 -8.64 -21.67
N ALA A 46 -32.19 -9.80 -22.27
CA ALA A 46 -30.99 -10.62 -22.04
C ALA A 46 -29.69 -9.89 -22.44
N VAL A 47 -29.71 -9.14 -23.55
CA VAL A 47 -28.57 -8.33 -24.00
C VAL A 47 -28.28 -7.21 -22.99
N ASN A 48 -29.29 -6.46 -22.57
CA ASN A 48 -29.12 -5.38 -21.58
C ASN A 48 -28.65 -5.91 -20.21
N ASP A 49 -29.21 -7.04 -19.77
CA ASP A 49 -28.80 -7.72 -18.53
C ASP A 49 -27.32 -8.15 -18.63
N GLY A 50 -26.89 -8.68 -19.78
CA GLY A 50 -25.50 -9.07 -20.04
C GLY A 50 -24.52 -7.89 -20.06
N ILE A 51 -24.89 -6.77 -20.71
CA ILE A 51 -24.08 -5.54 -20.72
C ILE A 51 -23.91 -5.00 -19.30
N SER A 52 -25.00 -4.94 -18.53
CA SER A 52 -24.99 -4.49 -17.14
C SER A 52 -24.09 -5.36 -16.27
N LEU A 53 -24.16 -6.68 -16.43
CA LEU A 53 -23.28 -7.63 -15.73
C LEU A 53 -21.81 -7.42 -16.06
N ILE A 54 -21.46 -7.31 -17.36
CA ILE A 54 -20.08 -7.07 -17.80
C ILE A 54 -19.58 -5.73 -17.26
N ALA A 55 -20.37 -4.67 -17.38
CA ALA A 55 -20.03 -3.34 -16.84
C ALA A 55 -19.74 -3.41 -15.33
N LYS A 56 -20.62 -4.05 -14.56
CA LYS A 56 -20.47 -4.23 -13.11
C LYS A 56 -19.20 -5.01 -12.76
N ASN A 57 -18.90 -6.09 -13.49
CA ASN A 57 -17.71 -6.90 -13.27
C ASN A 57 -16.43 -6.12 -13.60
N LEU A 58 -16.43 -5.34 -14.68
CA LEU A 58 -15.31 -4.48 -15.05
C LEU A 58 -15.04 -3.41 -13.99
N VAL A 59 -16.08 -2.73 -13.50
CA VAL A 59 -15.97 -1.75 -12.41
C VAL A 59 -15.44 -2.40 -11.13
N THR A 60 -15.91 -3.61 -10.80
CA THR A 60 -15.44 -4.35 -9.62
C THR A 60 -13.95 -4.68 -9.75
N LYS A 61 -13.51 -5.15 -10.93
CA LYS A 61 -12.10 -5.46 -11.19
C LYS A 61 -11.21 -4.21 -11.14
N GLU A 62 -11.67 -3.10 -11.69
CA GLU A 62 -10.96 -1.81 -11.61
C GLU A 62 -10.80 -1.38 -10.16
N ARG A 63 -11.87 -1.43 -9.36
CA ARG A 63 -11.83 -1.12 -7.92
C ARG A 63 -10.85 -2.02 -7.17
N LEU A 64 -10.86 -3.33 -7.43
CA LEU A 64 -9.91 -4.27 -6.83
C LEU A 64 -8.46 -3.91 -7.19
N ASN A 65 -8.20 -3.60 -8.46
CA ASN A 65 -6.86 -3.19 -8.91
C ASN A 65 -6.41 -1.88 -8.24
N SER A 66 -7.31 -0.90 -8.12
CA SER A 66 -7.02 0.36 -7.44
C SER A 66 -6.70 0.16 -5.95
N VAL A 67 -7.48 -0.68 -5.25
CA VAL A 67 -7.21 -1.02 -3.85
C VAL A 67 -5.87 -1.72 -3.70
N ALA A 68 -5.58 -2.70 -4.56
CA ALA A 68 -4.29 -3.41 -4.54
C ALA A 68 -3.11 -2.47 -4.83
N TYR A 69 -3.29 -1.50 -5.73
CA TYR A 69 -2.27 -0.47 -5.99
C TYR A 69 -2.05 0.42 -4.76
N GLN A 70 -3.14 0.90 -4.14
CA GLN A 70 -3.05 1.72 -2.93
C GLN A 70 -2.33 0.96 -1.81
N GLN A 71 -2.67 -0.32 -1.60
CA GLN A 71 -1.98 -1.18 -0.64
C GLN A 71 -0.48 -1.30 -0.92
N LYS A 72 -0.07 -1.40 -2.19
CA LYS A 72 1.36 -1.43 -2.56
C LYS A 72 2.06 -0.11 -2.25
N VAL A 73 1.40 1.02 -2.52
CA VAL A 73 1.93 2.35 -2.20
C VAL A 73 2.08 2.52 -0.69
N ASP A 74 1.05 2.16 0.08
CA ASP A 74 1.05 2.25 1.54
C ASP A 74 2.14 1.35 2.15
N PHE A 75 2.31 0.14 1.61
CA PHE A 75 3.38 -0.77 2.04
C PHE A 75 4.77 -0.20 1.76
N ALA A 76 4.98 0.42 0.59
CA ALA A 76 6.26 1.07 0.27
C ALA A 76 6.55 2.25 1.22
N LYS A 77 5.52 3.02 1.58
CA LYS A 77 5.63 4.12 2.54
C LYS A 77 6.00 3.61 3.94
N LEU A 78 5.26 2.63 4.47
CA LEU A 78 5.53 2.01 5.77
C LEU A 78 6.95 1.43 5.85
N LYS A 79 7.41 0.78 4.78
CA LYS A 79 8.78 0.27 4.70
C LYS A 79 9.81 1.40 4.79
N GLY A 80 9.57 2.52 4.10
CA GLY A 80 10.46 3.69 4.15
C GLY A 80 10.50 4.34 5.53
N GLU A 81 9.34 4.46 6.18
CA GLU A 81 9.23 4.96 7.57
C GLU A 81 10.01 4.06 8.53
N LEU A 82 9.81 2.73 8.46
CA LEU A 82 10.51 1.75 9.28
C LEU A 82 12.04 1.83 9.09
N GLN A 83 12.52 1.83 7.84
CA GLN A 83 13.95 1.95 7.55
C GLN A 83 14.57 3.25 8.06
N THR A 84 13.81 4.33 8.09
CA THR A 84 14.27 5.62 8.61
C THR A 84 14.35 5.60 10.12
N MET A 85 13.32 5.04 10.77
CA MET A 85 13.27 4.85 12.22
C MET A 85 14.42 3.96 12.71
N ASP A 86 14.61 2.79 12.08
CA ASP A 86 15.69 1.85 12.43
C ASP A 86 17.07 2.51 12.35
N LYS A 87 17.32 3.30 11.29
CA LYS A 87 18.58 4.04 11.16
C LYS A 87 18.76 5.08 12.26
N SER A 88 17.70 5.82 12.57
CA SER A 88 17.71 6.83 13.63
C SER A 88 17.99 6.20 14.99
N GLU A 89 17.28 5.12 15.33
CA GLU A 89 17.46 4.38 16.58
C GLU A 89 18.87 3.78 16.67
N PHE A 90 19.37 3.17 15.60
CA PHE A 90 20.73 2.65 15.55
C PHE A 90 21.79 3.73 15.78
N THR A 91 21.64 4.90 15.14
CA THR A 91 22.53 6.04 15.36
C THR A 91 22.47 6.54 16.80
N SER A 92 21.28 6.61 17.39
CA SER A 92 21.12 7.01 18.80
C SER A 92 21.80 6.02 19.74
N LEU A 93 21.53 4.72 19.58
CA LEU A 93 22.14 3.67 20.39
C LEU A 93 23.66 3.67 20.29
N LYS A 94 24.20 3.86 19.09
CA LYS A 94 25.65 3.96 18.87
C LYS A 94 26.23 5.18 19.62
N LYS A 95 25.55 6.32 19.58
CA LYS A 95 25.98 7.52 20.32
C LYS A 95 25.99 7.26 21.82
N ASP A 96 24.94 6.64 22.36
CA ASP A 96 24.83 6.32 23.78
C ASP A 96 25.90 5.31 24.20
N GLN A 97 26.20 4.32 23.35
CA GLN A 97 27.28 3.36 23.58
C GLN A 97 28.65 4.05 23.67
N GLU A 98 28.98 4.94 22.74
CA GLU A 98 30.27 5.66 22.77
C GLU A 98 30.38 6.57 24.00
N LEU A 99 29.28 7.21 24.40
CA LEU A 99 29.22 8.01 25.63
C LEU A 99 29.44 7.16 26.88
N LEU A 100 28.76 6.01 26.99
CA LEU A 100 28.95 5.06 28.09
C LEU A 100 30.40 4.55 28.16
N ARG A 101 31.00 4.21 27.00
CA ARG A 101 32.40 3.78 26.93
C ARG A 101 33.36 4.86 27.40
N THR A 102 33.11 6.11 27.00
CA THR A 102 33.90 7.27 27.43
C THR A 102 33.78 7.47 28.94
N ASN A 103 32.56 7.44 29.47
CA ASN A 103 32.31 7.58 30.89
C ASN A 103 32.98 6.47 31.71
N LEU A 104 32.92 5.22 31.24
CA LEU A 104 33.58 4.09 31.88
C LEU A 104 35.10 4.28 31.92
N THR A 105 35.70 4.72 30.80
CA THR A 105 37.14 5.00 30.72
C THR A 105 37.54 6.12 31.68
N ASN A 106 36.75 7.20 31.74
CA ASN A 106 36.99 8.31 32.66
C ASN A 106 36.89 7.88 34.14
N LEU A 107 35.89 7.05 34.48
CA LEU A 107 35.75 6.50 35.83
C LEU A 107 36.94 5.60 36.20
N GLN A 108 37.41 4.76 35.28
CA GLN A 108 38.60 3.93 35.50
C GLN A 108 39.86 4.78 35.76
N ASN A 109 40.06 5.85 35.00
CA ASN A 109 41.21 6.74 35.18
C ASN A 109 41.16 7.46 36.53
N ARG A 110 40.00 8.03 36.88
CA ARG A 110 39.80 8.67 38.19
C ARG A 110 40.05 7.72 39.34
N LEU A 111 39.58 6.47 39.24
CA LEU A 111 39.82 5.46 40.28
C LEU A 111 41.33 5.15 40.42
N LYS A 112 42.06 5.02 39.31
CA LYS A 112 43.52 4.82 39.34
C LYS A 112 44.25 6.00 39.96
N GLU A 113 43.83 7.22 39.64
CA GLU A 113 44.39 8.45 40.22
C GLU A 113 44.14 8.51 41.73
N GLU A 114 42.93 8.19 42.19
CA GLU A 114 42.58 8.14 43.62
C GLU A 114 43.37 7.06 44.37
N ILE A 115 43.55 5.87 43.79
CA ILE A 115 44.40 4.82 44.37
C ILE A 115 45.84 5.30 44.49
N THR A 116 46.39 5.87 43.41
CA THR A 116 47.78 6.35 43.38
C THR A 116 48.01 7.47 44.40
N LYS A 117 47.07 8.41 44.49
CA LYS A 117 47.10 9.50 45.47
C LYS A 117 47.03 8.99 46.90
N ASN A 118 46.15 8.03 47.21
CA ASN A 118 46.08 7.43 48.54
C ASN A 118 47.38 6.72 48.90
N LEU A 119 47.91 5.88 48.00
CA LEU A 119 49.17 5.19 48.22
C LEU A 119 50.32 6.18 48.47
N ALA A 120 50.45 7.22 47.64
CA ALA A 120 51.46 8.27 47.82
C ALA A 120 51.32 8.96 49.19
N GLY A 121 50.09 9.27 49.61
CA GLY A 121 49.81 9.85 50.93
C GLY A 121 50.22 8.95 52.09
N LEU A 122 50.07 7.63 51.96
CA LEU A 122 50.55 6.67 52.96
C LEU A 122 52.08 6.71 53.08
N TYR A 123 52.80 6.71 51.96
CA TYR A 123 54.26 6.77 51.96
C TYR A 123 54.80 8.09 52.52
N THR A 124 54.16 9.23 52.24
CA THR A 124 54.58 10.52 52.79
C THR A 124 54.33 10.63 54.29
N ASN A 125 53.25 10.03 54.79
CA ASN A 125 52.91 10.03 56.21
C ASN A 125 53.78 9.06 57.03
N SER A 126 54.26 7.96 56.43
CA SER A 126 55.18 7.02 57.10
C SER A 126 56.64 7.50 57.18
N VAL A 127 57.02 8.54 56.43
CA VAL A 127 58.38 9.11 56.43
C VAL A 127 58.48 10.35 57.32
N SER A 128 57.34 10.92 57.74
CA SER A 128 57.28 12.15 58.55
C SER A 128 56.92 11.92 60.03
N GLY A 129 56.73 10.67 60.46
CA GLY A 129 56.48 10.28 61.86
C GLY A 129 57.62 9.44 62.40
#